data_AF-A0A936SJF3-F1
#
_entry.id   AF-A0A936SJF3-F1
#
_cell.length_a   1.000
_cell.length_b   1.000
_cell.length_c   1.000
_cell.angle_alpha   90.00
_cell.angle_beta   90.00
_cell.angle_gamma   90.00
#
_symmetry.space_group_name_H-M   'P 1'
#
loop_
_entity.id
_entity.type
_entity.pdbx_description
1 polymer ?
#
loop_
_entity_poly.entity_id
_entity_poly.type
_entity_poly.pdbx_seq_one_letter_code
_entity_poly.pdbx_strand_id
1 'polypeptide(L)'
;MNTETGKLPGSVAEITRHLATARLLPPGIHYKTETIVSEQSTFQLAYRREPLSFEVLAIPRSDQGSQLLFRFPLPQSEPNTVLYFEALRDKAIPAALSTTEQLSASGWKIRHWRGDAISLNSATVDSLKEQSAFLLNAR
;
A
#
# COMPACT_ATOMS: atom_id res chain seq x y z
N MET A 1 11.99 -5.41 -26.55
CA MET A 1 12.56 -6.16 -25.41
C MET A 1 13.18 -5.16 -24.44
N ASN A 2 12.48 -4.80 -23.38
CA ASN A 2 13.06 -4.07 -22.24
C ASN A 2 13.14 -5.05 -21.07
N THR A 3 14.26 -5.76 -20.97
CA THR A 3 14.62 -6.55 -19.79
C THR A 3 15.10 -5.60 -18.71
N GLU A 4 14.17 -4.88 -18.06
CA GLU A 4 14.46 -4.37 -16.73
C GLU A 4 14.26 -5.53 -15.75
N THR A 5 15.32 -6.32 -15.52
CA THR A 5 15.43 -7.06 -14.27
C THR A 5 15.37 -6.04 -13.14
N GLY A 6 14.15 -5.79 -12.64
CA GLY A 6 13.87 -4.73 -11.69
C GLY A 6 14.74 -4.92 -10.46
N LYS A 7 15.74 -4.06 -10.29
CA LYS A 7 16.52 -4.01 -9.06
C LYS A 7 15.56 -3.57 -7.96
N LEU A 8 15.27 -4.48 -7.04
CA LEU A 8 14.52 -4.11 -5.84
C LEU A 8 15.22 -2.92 -5.17
N PRO A 9 14.47 -1.89 -4.73
CA PRO A 9 15.05 -0.73 -4.07
C PRO A 9 15.83 -1.15 -2.82
N GLY A 10 16.85 -0.38 -2.46
CA GLY A 10 17.66 -0.62 -1.27
C GLY A 10 17.08 -0.05 0.01
N SER A 11 16.22 0.99 -0.08
CA SER A 11 15.67 1.68 1.09
C SER A 11 14.39 2.47 0.77
N VAL A 12 13.67 2.90 1.81
CA VAL A 12 12.54 3.85 1.69
C VAL A 12 13.00 5.16 1.04
N ALA A 13 14.21 5.65 1.35
CA ALA A 13 14.76 6.86 0.75
C ALA A 13 14.95 6.72 -0.78
N GLU A 14 15.37 5.54 -1.24
CA GLU A 14 15.49 5.27 -2.67
C GLU A 14 14.11 5.23 -3.36
N ILE A 15 13.12 4.59 -2.73
CA ILE A 15 11.74 4.54 -3.23
C ILE A 15 11.17 5.94 -3.38
N THR A 16 11.22 6.73 -2.31
CA THR A 16 10.65 8.09 -2.27
C THR A 16 11.34 9.02 -3.27
N ARG A 17 12.67 8.95 -3.38
CA ARG A 17 13.43 9.71 -4.39
C ARG A 17 13.01 9.36 -5.82
N HIS A 18 12.82 8.09 -6.15
CA HIS A 18 12.38 7.67 -7.48
C HIS A 18 10.95 8.15 -7.79
N LEU A 19 10.03 8.01 -6.84
CA LEU A 19 8.65 8.50 -6.98
C LEU A 19 8.59 10.02 -7.18
N ALA A 20 9.40 10.78 -6.43
CA ALA A 20 9.52 12.23 -6.59
C ALA A 20 10.07 12.62 -7.97
N THR A 21 11.15 11.96 -8.40
CA THR A 21 11.79 12.22 -9.70
C THR A 21 10.85 11.93 -10.86
N ALA A 22 10.08 10.83 -10.77
CA ALA A 22 9.13 10.42 -11.77
C ALA A 22 7.81 11.22 -11.73
N ARG A 23 7.63 12.13 -10.75
CA ARG A 23 6.42 12.93 -10.55
C ARG A 23 5.15 12.09 -10.45
N LEU A 24 5.26 10.95 -9.76
CA LEU A 24 4.17 9.97 -9.63
C LEU A 24 3.27 10.23 -8.42
N LEU A 25 3.48 11.32 -7.68
CA LEU A 25 2.58 11.68 -6.59
C LEU A 25 1.24 12.21 -7.13
N PRO A 26 0.10 11.73 -6.60
CA PRO A 26 -1.19 12.34 -6.88
C PRO A 26 -1.23 13.83 -6.47
N PRO A 27 -2.11 14.63 -7.10
CA PRO A 27 -2.34 16.01 -6.68
C PRO A 27 -2.68 16.12 -5.18
N GLY A 28 -2.15 17.14 -4.51
CA GLY A 28 -2.37 17.37 -3.07
C GLY A 28 -1.57 16.44 -2.16
N ILE A 29 -0.72 15.56 -2.72
CA ILE A 29 0.22 14.74 -1.97
C ILE A 29 1.63 15.27 -2.19
N HIS A 30 2.38 15.45 -1.09
CA HIS A 30 3.72 16.02 -1.10
C HIS A 30 4.67 15.21 -0.23
N TYR A 31 5.97 15.32 -0.51
CA TYR A 31 7.01 14.83 0.39
C TYR A 31 7.37 15.88 1.44
N LYS A 32 7.56 15.46 2.69
CA LYS A 32 8.18 16.24 3.75
C LYS A 32 9.22 15.37 4.46
N THR A 33 10.49 15.60 4.10
CA THR A 33 11.63 14.82 4.59
C THR A 33 11.46 13.32 4.25
N GLU A 34 11.11 12.49 5.23
CA GLU A 34 10.91 11.03 5.08
C GLU A 34 9.43 10.61 5.13
N THR A 35 8.52 11.59 5.16
CA THR A 35 7.08 11.34 5.23
C THR A 35 6.38 11.83 3.98
N ILE A 36 5.37 11.09 3.55
CA ILE A 36 4.43 11.55 2.54
C ILE A 36 3.28 12.23 3.28
N VAL A 37 2.80 13.36 2.79
CA VAL A 37 1.73 14.12 3.42
C VAL A 37 0.65 14.48 2.42
N SER A 38 -0.60 14.44 2.86
CA SER A 38 -1.72 15.09 2.21
C SER A 38 -2.37 16.07 3.18
N GLU A 39 -3.39 16.78 2.70
CA GLU A 39 -4.26 17.62 3.55
C GLU A 39 -4.91 16.82 4.67
N GLN A 40 -5.27 15.56 4.41
CA GLN A 40 -6.04 14.73 5.34
C GLN A 40 -5.17 13.80 6.20
N SER A 41 -4.00 13.39 5.71
CA SER A 41 -3.21 12.35 6.35
C SER A 41 -1.71 12.60 6.28
N THR A 42 -0.99 11.99 7.22
CA THR A 42 0.45 11.75 7.11
C THR A 42 0.64 10.26 6.83
N PHE A 43 1.53 9.93 5.92
CA PHE A 43 1.84 8.57 5.53
C PHE A 43 3.28 8.25 5.92
N GLN A 44 3.43 7.16 6.66
CA GLN A 44 4.73 6.58 7.01
C GLN A 44 4.94 5.32 6.17
N LEU A 45 6.16 5.16 5.66
CA LEU A 45 6.53 4.02 4.82
C LEU A 45 7.54 3.16 5.56
N ALA A 46 7.34 1.84 5.52
CA ALA A 46 8.38 0.89 5.90
C ALA A 46 8.67 -0.05 4.74
N TYR A 47 9.94 -0.43 4.59
CA TYR A 47 10.39 -1.33 3.54
C TYR A 47 11.48 -2.24 4.08
N ARG A 48 11.37 -3.54 3.78
CA ARG A 48 12.40 -4.55 3.97
C ARG A 48 12.53 -5.38 2.71
N ARG A 49 13.76 -5.66 2.31
CA ARG A 49 14.06 -6.43 1.10
C ARG A 49 13.88 -7.94 1.29
N GLU A 50 14.23 -8.48 2.46
CA GLU A 50 14.23 -9.91 2.75
C GLU A 50 13.66 -10.22 4.15
N PRO A 51 12.52 -10.97 4.26
CA PRO A 51 11.58 -11.20 3.17
C PRO A 51 11.01 -9.86 2.68
N LEU A 52 10.71 -9.79 1.38
CA LEU A 52 10.17 -8.59 0.76
C LEU A 52 8.90 -8.16 1.48
N SER A 53 8.93 -6.98 2.07
CA SER A 53 7.81 -6.41 2.80
C SER A 53 7.80 -4.90 2.64
N PHE A 54 6.60 -4.37 2.39
CA PHE A 54 6.36 -2.94 2.27
C PHE A 54 5.10 -2.58 3.05
N GLU A 55 5.17 -1.52 3.83
CA GLU A 55 4.05 -1.02 4.62
C GLU A 55 3.79 0.44 4.33
N VAL A 56 2.50 0.79 4.29
CA VAL A 56 2.02 2.17 4.24
C VAL A 56 1.08 2.38 5.40
N LEU A 57 1.52 3.18 6.38
CA LEU A 57 0.71 3.60 7.51
C LEU A 57 0.17 5.00 7.23
N ALA A 58 -1.15 5.12 7.06
CA ALA A 58 -1.86 6.37 6.95
C ALA A 58 -2.40 6.80 8.32
N ILE A 59 -1.99 7.98 8.77
CA ILE A 59 -2.38 8.59 10.05
C ILE A 59 -3.22 9.83 9.73
N PRO A 60 -4.49 9.88 10.11
CA PRO A 60 -5.33 11.06 9.89
C PRO A 60 -4.77 12.26 10.68
N ARG A 61 -4.83 13.44 10.07
CA ARG A 61 -4.45 14.71 10.72
C ARG A 61 -5.54 15.21 11.67
N SER A 62 -6.81 14.90 11.39
CA SER A 62 -7.96 15.21 12.23
C SER A 62 -8.07 14.29 13.43
N ASP A 63 -8.63 14.78 14.54
CA ASP A 63 -8.94 13.97 15.74
C ASP A 63 -10.03 12.93 15.47
N GLN A 64 -10.76 13.10 14.38
CA GLN A 64 -11.74 12.18 13.86
C GLN A 64 -11.11 11.29 12.78
N GLY A 65 -11.24 9.97 12.91
CA GLY A 65 -10.83 9.01 11.89
C GLY A 65 -9.98 7.85 12.42
N SER A 66 -9.81 6.85 11.56
CA SER A 66 -8.99 5.67 11.82
C SER A 66 -7.62 5.79 11.18
N GLN A 67 -6.62 5.23 11.86
CA GLN A 67 -5.32 4.91 11.29
C GLN A 67 -5.44 3.64 10.44
N LEU A 68 -4.84 3.66 9.25
CA LEU A 68 -4.90 2.55 8.30
C LEU A 68 -3.48 2.06 7.99
N LEU A 69 -3.25 0.76 8.04
CA LEU A 69 -1.97 0.14 7.70
C LEU A 69 -2.16 -0.89 6.59
N PHE A 70 -1.58 -0.59 5.44
CA PHE A 70 -1.54 -1.49 4.28
C PHE A 70 -0.20 -2.23 4.27
N ARG A 71 -0.22 -3.53 3.93
CA ARG A 71 0.97 -4.37 3.87
C ARG A 71 1.08 -5.07 2.52
N PHE A 72 2.29 -5.16 1.99
CA PHE A 72 2.56 -5.85 0.74
C PHE A 72 3.76 -6.79 0.91
N PRO A 73 3.69 -8.04 0.43
CA PRO A 73 2.50 -8.67 -0.16
C PRO A 73 1.36 -8.80 0.86
N LEU A 74 0.12 -8.65 0.38
CA LEU A 74 -1.06 -8.87 1.21
C LEU A 74 -1.18 -10.37 1.51
N PRO A 75 -1.73 -10.77 2.67
CA PRO A 75 -2.20 -12.13 2.87
C PRO A 75 -3.18 -12.52 1.76
N GLN A 76 -3.30 -13.82 1.46
CA GLN A 76 -4.30 -14.29 0.51
C GLN A 76 -5.69 -13.80 0.92
N SER A 77 -6.38 -13.14 -0.01
CA SER A 77 -7.73 -12.60 0.17
C SER A 77 -8.64 -13.05 -0.95
N GLU A 78 -9.95 -12.89 -0.75
CA GLU A 78 -10.93 -13.07 -1.82
C GLU A 78 -10.61 -12.15 -3.02
N PRO A 79 -11.02 -12.53 -4.25
CA PRO A 79 -10.95 -11.64 -5.40
C PRO A 79 -11.59 -10.28 -5.10
N ASN A 80 -11.03 -9.22 -5.67
CA ASN A 80 -11.49 -7.83 -5.49
C ASN A 80 -11.55 -7.34 -4.04
N THR A 81 -10.75 -7.95 -3.16
CA THR A 81 -10.67 -7.55 -1.75
C THR A 81 -9.26 -7.05 -1.42
N VAL A 82 -9.20 -5.90 -0.75
CA VAL A 82 -7.97 -5.38 -0.15
C VAL A 82 -8.03 -5.62 1.36
N LEU A 83 -7.00 -6.25 1.90
CA LEU A 83 -6.81 -6.37 3.35
C LEU A 83 -6.01 -5.17 3.87
N TYR A 84 -6.41 -4.66 5.03
CA TYR A 84 -5.65 -3.64 5.74
C TYR A 84 -5.91 -3.77 7.24
N PHE A 85 -5.03 -3.18 8.04
CA PHE A 85 -5.22 -3.07 9.48
C PHE A 85 -5.79 -1.69 9.80
N GLU A 86 -6.73 -1.62 10.72
CA GLU A 86 -7.39 -0.41 11.16
C GLU A 86 -7.31 -0.28 12.69
N ALA A 87 -7.00 0.91 13.18
CA ALA A 87 -7.17 1.28 14.58
C ALA A 87 -7.70 2.71 14.69
N LEU A 88 -8.38 3.01 15.80
CA LEU A 88 -8.74 4.39 16.13
C LEU A 88 -7.47 5.23 16.35
N ARG A 89 -7.57 6.56 16.18
CA ARG A 89 -6.42 7.47 16.29
C ARG A 89 -5.78 7.51 17.68
N ASP A 90 -6.52 7.18 18.74
CA ASP A 90 -6.01 7.11 20.11
C ASP A 90 -5.09 5.91 20.36
N LYS A 91 -5.06 4.93 19.44
CA LYS A 91 -4.20 3.76 19.55
C LYS A 91 -2.77 4.08 19.16
N ALA A 92 -1.83 3.43 19.86
CA ALA A 92 -0.42 3.57 19.57
C ALA A 92 -0.11 3.17 18.14
N ILE A 93 0.74 3.98 17.49
CA ILE A 93 1.33 3.66 16.20
C ILE A 93 2.22 2.43 16.39
N PRO A 94 2.01 1.35 15.63
CA PRO A 94 2.80 0.14 15.77
C PRO A 94 4.23 0.37 15.28
N ALA A 95 5.16 -0.44 15.77
CA ALA A 95 6.49 -0.49 15.20
C ALA A 95 6.40 -0.97 13.73
N ALA A 96 7.27 -0.45 12.88
CA ALA A 96 7.38 -0.87 11.49
C ALA A 96 7.57 -2.40 11.40
N LEU A 97 6.87 -3.04 10.48
CA LEU A 97 6.92 -4.48 10.19
C LEU A 97 6.53 -5.38 11.38
N SER A 98 5.68 -4.88 12.29
CA SER A 98 5.12 -5.67 13.41
C SER A 98 4.39 -6.93 12.93
N THR A 99 4.33 -8.00 13.70
CA THR A 99 3.53 -9.18 13.32
C THR A 99 2.02 -8.91 13.45
N THR A 100 1.20 -9.78 12.85
CA THR A 100 -0.26 -9.69 12.97
C THR A 100 -0.73 -9.81 14.43
N GLU A 101 -0.05 -10.63 15.22
CA GLU A 101 -0.32 -10.84 16.65
C GLU A 101 0.01 -9.58 17.45
N GLN A 102 1.13 -8.92 17.16
CA GLN A 102 1.51 -7.66 17.79
C GLN A 102 0.54 -6.52 17.48
N LEU A 103 0.07 -6.45 16.22
CA LEU A 103 -0.98 -5.52 15.83
C LEU A 103 -2.29 -5.81 16.56
N SER A 104 -2.72 -7.06 16.59
CA SER A 104 -3.97 -7.46 17.25
C SER A 104 -3.91 -7.18 18.76
N ALA A 105 -2.77 -7.45 19.40
CA ALA A 105 -2.53 -7.15 20.81
C ALA A 105 -2.54 -5.65 21.13
N SER A 106 -2.21 -4.79 20.15
CA SER A 106 -2.28 -3.32 20.29
C SER A 106 -3.64 -2.74 19.90
N GLY A 107 -4.64 -3.59 19.64
CA GLY A 107 -6.01 -3.18 19.33
C GLY A 107 -6.27 -2.86 17.86
N TRP A 108 -5.33 -3.15 16.97
CA TRP A 108 -5.55 -3.07 15.52
C TRP A 108 -6.39 -4.24 15.04
N LYS A 109 -7.31 -3.98 14.11
CA LYS A 109 -8.22 -4.97 13.55
C LYS A 109 -7.95 -5.15 12.07
N ILE A 110 -8.00 -6.40 11.60
CA ILE A 110 -7.97 -6.69 10.16
C ILE A 110 -9.32 -6.32 9.57
N ARG A 111 -9.29 -5.54 8.49
CA ARG A 111 -10.44 -5.14 7.70
C ARG A 111 -10.31 -5.63 6.27
N HIS A 112 -11.47 -5.87 5.68
CA HIS A 112 -11.62 -6.31 4.30
C HIS A 112 -12.39 -5.21 3.59
N TRP A 113 -11.76 -4.54 2.64
CA TRP A 113 -12.47 -3.67 1.71
C TRP A 113 -12.69 -4.43 0.42
N ARG A 114 -13.94 -4.78 0.16
CA ARG A 114 -14.37 -5.35 -1.10
C ARG A 114 -14.67 -4.18 -2.03
N GLY A 115 -13.92 -4.07 -3.12
CA GLY A 115 -14.24 -3.12 -4.18
C GLY A 115 -15.58 -3.47 -4.82
N ASP A 116 -16.19 -2.50 -5.49
CA ASP A 116 -17.37 -2.77 -6.32
C ASP A 116 -17.01 -3.87 -7.32
N ALA A 117 -17.84 -4.91 -7.38
CA ALA A 117 -17.68 -5.91 -8.43
C ALA A 117 -17.86 -5.18 -9.75
N ILE A 118 -16.78 -5.06 -10.53
CA ILE A 118 -16.92 -4.55 -11.90
C ILE A 118 -17.88 -5.50 -12.59
N SER A 119 -19.04 -5.00 -13.02
CA SER A 119 -19.97 -5.75 -13.83
C SER A 119 -19.19 -6.33 -15.00
N LEU A 120 -19.04 -7.66 -15.06
CA LEU A 120 -18.30 -8.33 -16.12
C LEU A 120 -19.05 -8.17 -17.44
N ASN A 121 -18.88 -7.02 -18.10
CA ASN A 121 -19.23 -6.85 -19.51
C ASN A 121 -18.02 -7.24 -20.37
N SER A 122 -18.26 -7.47 -21.67
CA SER A 122 -17.23 -7.91 -22.61
C SER A 122 -15.98 -7.01 -22.57
N ALA A 123 -16.17 -5.69 -22.52
CA ALA A 123 -15.07 -4.72 -22.44
C ALA A 123 -14.20 -4.88 -21.18
N THR A 124 -14.81 -5.18 -20.04
CA THR A 124 -14.09 -5.42 -18.77
C THR A 124 -13.30 -6.72 -18.84
N VAL A 125 -13.90 -7.78 -19.39
CA VAL A 125 -13.23 -9.08 -19.54
C VAL A 125 -12.03 -8.96 -20.48
N ASP A 126 -12.16 -8.23 -21.57
CA ASP A 126 -11.09 -8.01 -22.53
C ASP A 126 -9.96 -7.17 -21.92
N SER A 127 -10.30 -6.12 -21.16
CA SER A 127 -9.30 -5.33 -20.41
C SER A 127 -8.55 -6.15 -19.35
N LEU A 128 -9.24 -7.01 -18.60
CA LEU A 128 -8.62 -7.90 -17.61
C LEU A 128 -7.72 -8.96 -18.28
N LYS A 129 -8.12 -9.46 -19.47
CA LYS A 129 -7.28 -10.36 -20.28
C LYS A 129 -6.04 -9.66 -20.80
N GLU A 130 -6.15 -8.42 -21.27
CA GLU A 130 -4.99 -7.63 -21.71
C GLU A 130 -4.03 -7.36 -20.54
N GLN A 131 -4.54 -7.00 -19.36
CA GLN A 131 -3.73 -6.84 -18.15
C GLN A 131 -3.06 -8.14 -17.72
N SER A 132 -3.79 -9.26 -17.74
CA SER A 132 -3.24 -10.59 -17.43
C SER A 132 -2.16 -11.02 -18.43
N ALA A 133 -2.41 -10.84 -19.73
CA ALA A 133 -1.46 -11.14 -20.79
C ALA A 133 -0.21 -10.26 -20.70
N PHE A 134 -0.36 -8.97 -20.37
CA PHE A 134 0.76 -8.08 -20.09
C PHE A 134 1.61 -8.59 -18.92
N LEU A 135 0.99 -9.00 -17.82
CA LEU A 135 1.70 -9.53 -16.65
C LEU A 135 2.38 -10.88 -16.91
N LEU A 136 1.79 -11.73 -17.75
CA LEU A 136 2.37 -13.03 -18.13
C LEU A 136 3.53 -12.89 -19.13
N ASN A 137 3.44 -11.93 -20.04
CA ASN A 137 4.47 -11.67 -21.07
C ASN A 137 5.59 -10.73 -20.59
N ALA A 138 5.48 -10.17 -19.38
CA ALA A 138 6.51 -9.38 -18.72
C ALA A 138 7.52 -10.23 -17.91
N ARG A 139 7.45 -11.56 -18.01
CA ARG A 139 8.47 -12.51 -17.53
C ARG A 139 9.49 -12.82 -18.63
#